data_AF-A0A966BSB8-F1
#
_entry.id   AF-A0A966BSB8-F1
#
_cell.length_a   1.000
_cell.length_b   1.000
_cell.length_c   1.000
_cell.angle_alpha   90.00
_cell.angle_beta   90.00
_cell.angle_gamma   90.00
#
_symmetry.space_group_name_H-M   'P 1'
#
loop_
_entity.id
_entity.type
_entity.pdbx_description
1 polymer ?
#
loop_
_entity_poly.entity_id
_entity_poly.type
_entity_poly.pdbx_seq_one_letter_code
_entity_poly.pdbx_strand_id
1 'polypeptide(L)'
;GHAFPCGCTRRDLPTSGIYPGTCRNGLPPGRSARSIRFRIGDQPERFVDRIHGARSVDLTQECGDFVICRGDGLIAYQLAVVVDDLAAGITEVVRGADLLDSSARQQALYRALGAEPPQWVHLPLVVDRSGAKLSKSGGSDPVSTRSPATTLRLLLTALGHPPPSAARSLDALWAWAIANWDLARVPREPFEVEGR
;
A
#
# COMPACT_ATOMS: atom_id res chain seq x y z
N GLY A 1 -21.02 2.89 14.54
CA GLY A 1 -20.52 4.28 14.76
C GLY A 1 -19.34 4.67 13.88
N HIS A 2 -18.58 3.71 13.35
CA HIS A 2 -17.33 3.96 12.60
C HIS A 2 -17.50 4.42 11.15
N ALA A 3 -18.73 4.48 10.64
CA ALA A 3 -19.01 4.93 9.28
C ALA A 3 -20.30 5.75 9.24
N PHE A 4 -20.41 6.63 8.24
CA PHE A 4 -21.56 7.51 8.07
C PHE A 4 -21.85 7.81 6.59
N PRO A 5 -23.12 8.08 6.22
CA PRO A 5 -23.47 8.50 4.87
C PRO A 5 -22.96 9.91 4.58
N CYS A 6 -22.48 10.13 3.37
CA CYS A 6 -21.99 11.42 2.90
C CYS A 6 -22.68 11.81 1.58
N GLY A 7 -23.22 13.03 1.54
CA GLY A 7 -23.83 13.63 0.35
C GLY A 7 -22.93 14.58 -0.44
N CYS A 8 -21.65 14.71 -0.05
CA CYS A 8 -20.67 15.56 -0.73
C CYS A 8 -20.29 14.97 -2.10
N THR A 9 -20.15 15.85 -3.07
CA THR A 9 -19.58 15.60 -4.39
C THR A 9 -18.11 16.02 -4.42
N ARG A 10 -17.39 15.71 -5.51
CA ARG A 10 -16.01 16.19 -5.68
C ARG A 10 -15.89 17.72 -5.65
N ARG A 11 -16.93 18.44 -6.08
CA ARG A 11 -16.95 19.92 -6.06
C ARG A 11 -17.07 20.50 -4.66
N ASP A 12 -17.58 19.71 -3.70
CA ASP A 12 -17.70 20.13 -2.31
C ASP A 12 -16.38 19.90 -1.53
N LEU A 13 -15.37 19.26 -2.14
CA LEU A 13 -14.07 19.03 -1.50
C LEU A 13 -13.15 20.24 -1.71
N PRO A 14 -12.35 20.61 -0.70
CA PRO A 14 -11.26 21.57 -0.88
C PRO A 14 -10.25 21.12 -1.94
N THR A 15 -9.43 22.05 -2.43
CA THR A 15 -8.35 21.77 -3.38
C THR A 15 -7.37 20.72 -2.87
N SER A 16 -7.17 20.62 -1.54
CA SER A 16 -6.34 19.58 -0.92
C SER A 16 -6.90 18.17 -1.08
N GLY A 17 -8.19 18.02 -1.39
CA GLY A 17 -8.89 16.74 -1.44
C GLY A 17 -9.24 16.14 -0.07
N ILE A 18 -8.75 16.73 1.02
CA ILE A 18 -9.02 16.29 2.40
C ILE A 18 -10.48 16.59 2.74
N TYR A 19 -11.18 15.59 3.28
CA TYR A 19 -12.58 15.74 3.60
C TYR A 19 -12.82 16.74 4.76
N PRO A 20 -13.65 17.78 4.58
CA PRO A 20 -13.83 18.83 5.60
C PRO A 20 -14.82 18.47 6.72
N GLY A 21 -15.33 17.24 6.78
CA GLY A 21 -16.22 16.82 7.86
C GLY A 21 -17.70 17.20 7.70
N THR A 22 -18.12 17.75 6.55
CA THR A 22 -19.48 18.33 6.34
C THR A 22 -20.64 17.42 6.73
N CYS A 23 -20.54 16.10 6.50
CA CYS A 23 -21.59 15.12 6.77
C CYS A 23 -21.30 14.29 8.04
N ARG A 24 -20.22 14.61 8.78
CA ARG A 24 -19.75 13.81 9.93
C ARG A 24 -20.81 13.72 11.03
N ASN A 25 -21.68 14.73 11.16
CA ASN A 25 -22.75 14.77 12.16
C ASN A 25 -24.16 14.63 11.55
N GLY A 26 -24.27 14.08 10.33
CA GLY A 26 -25.52 13.95 9.60
C GLY A 26 -25.48 14.64 8.25
N LEU A 27 -26.41 14.29 7.36
CA LEU A 27 -26.52 14.92 6.04
C LEU A 27 -27.04 16.36 6.18
N PRO A 28 -26.42 17.35 5.52
CA PRO A 28 -26.97 18.69 5.46
C PRO A 28 -28.38 18.70 4.83
N PRO A 29 -29.25 19.67 5.18
CA PRO A 29 -30.58 19.79 4.59
C PRO A 29 -30.54 19.78 3.06
N GLY A 30 -31.45 19.03 2.44
CA GLY A 30 -31.55 18.90 0.99
C GLY A 30 -30.48 18.02 0.32
N ARG A 31 -29.58 17.38 1.07
CA ARG A 31 -28.62 16.41 0.55
C ARG A 31 -29.09 14.97 0.79
N SER A 32 -28.94 14.12 -0.22
CA SER A 32 -29.11 12.67 -0.10
C SER A 32 -27.77 11.96 0.10
N ALA A 33 -27.79 10.77 0.73
CA ALA A 33 -26.61 9.94 0.87
C ALA A 33 -26.10 9.52 -0.52
N ARG A 34 -24.81 9.72 -0.78
CA ARG A 34 -24.15 9.36 -2.04
C ARG A 34 -22.93 8.48 -1.85
N SER A 35 -22.44 8.29 -0.65
CA SER A 35 -21.28 7.44 -0.35
C SER A 35 -21.30 7.12 1.12
N ILE A 36 -20.50 6.14 1.53
CA ILE A 36 -20.23 5.85 2.93
C ILE A 36 -18.78 6.21 3.19
N ARG A 37 -18.56 7.04 4.22
CA ARG A 37 -17.23 7.40 4.70
C ARG A 37 -16.92 6.68 6.01
N PHE A 38 -15.66 6.30 6.17
CA PHE A 38 -15.12 5.85 7.43
C PHE A 38 -14.79 7.05 8.31
N ARG A 39 -15.21 6.99 9.58
CA ARG A 39 -14.94 8.01 10.58
C ARG A 39 -13.57 7.76 11.20
N ILE A 40 -12.59 8.57 10.83
CA ILE A 40 -11.27 8.53 11.46
C ILE A 40 -11.34 9.07 12.90
N GLY A 41 -10.46 8.55 13.76
CA GLY A 41 -10.24 9.10 15.10
C GLY A 41 -9.38 10.37 15.08
N ASP A 42 -9.24 11.00 16.24
CA ASP A 42 -8.51 12.26 16.41
C ASP A 42 -7.03 12.05 16.78
N GLN A 43 -6.60 10.79 16.89
CA GLN A 43 -5.22 10.43 17.22
C GLN A 43 -4.48 9.90 15.99
N PRO A 44 -3.17 10.15 15.85
CA PRO A 44 -2.38 9.59 14.77
C PRO A 44 -2.40 8.06 14.78
N GLU A 45 -2.49 7.47 13.59
CA GLU A 45 -2.30 6.04 13.40
C GLU A 45 -0.81 5.70 13.47
N ARG A 46 -0.47 4.77 14.35
CA ARG A 46 0.92 4.39 14.62
C ARG A 46 1.15 2.92 14.31
N PHE A 47 2.14 2.65 13.47
CA PHE A 47 2.51 1.29 13.06
C PHE A 47 4.01 1.15 12.85
N VAL A 48 4.49 -0.08 12.84
CA VAL A 48 5.89 -0.37 12.52
C VAL A 48 5.92 -1.09 11.19
N ASP A 49 6.64 -0.51 10.23
CA ASP A 49 7.06 -1.20 9.03
C ASP A 49 8.39 -1.88 9.26
N ARG A 50 8.55 -3.13 8.81
CA ARG A 50 9.78 -3.89 9.06
C ARG A 50 10.99 -3.39 8.27
N ILE A 51 10.80 -2.60 7.20
CA ILE A 51 11.86 -1.95 6.42
C ILE A 51 12.00 -0.47 6.79
N HIS A 52 10.87 0.25 6.84
CA HIS A 52 10.82 1.72 7.03
C HIS A 52 10.68 2.15 8.50
N GLY A 53 10.58 1.21 9.43
CA GLY A 53 10.56 1.47 10.87
C GLY A 53 9.23 2.04 11.38
N ALA A 54 9.30 2.71 12.53
CA ALA A 54 8.11 3.29 13.18
C ALA A 54 7.52 4.43 12.34
N ARG A 55 6.20 4.41 12.17
CA ARG A 55 5.41 5.40 11.44
C ARG A 55 4.33 5.96 12.35
N SER A 56 4.07 7.25 12.23
CA SER A 56 2.99 7.97 12.91
C SER A 56 2.34 8.90 11.90
N VAL A 57 1.09 8.63 11.54
CA VAL A 57 0.38 9.31 10.45
C VAL A 57 -0.89 9.95 10.99
N ASP A 58 -1.01 11.26 10.86
CA ASP A 58 -2.23 11.98 11.19
C ASP A 58 -3.20 11.95 9.99
N LEU A 59 -4.19 11.06 10.06
CA LEU A 59 -5.17 10.92 8.99
C LEU A 59 -5.99 12.19 8.76
N THR A 60 -6.09 13.10 9.73
CA THR A 60 -6.81 14.38 9.57
C THR A 60 -6.09 15.31 8.59
N GLN A 61 -4.76 15.20 8.51
CA GLN A 61 -3.92 15.99 7.60
C GLN A 61 -3.67 15.29 6.26
N GLU A 62 -3.83 13.96 6.21
CA GLU A 62 -3.60 13.18 4.99
C GLU A 62 -4.86 13.02 4.12
N CYS A 63 -6.00 12.68 4.71
CA CYS A 63 -7.21 12.37 3.93
C CYS A 63 -8.55 12.75 4.58
N GLY A 64 -8.59 12.93 5.89
CA GLY A 64 -9.81 13.04 6.66
C GLY A 64 -10.63 11.74 6.63
N ASP A 65 -11.94 11.86 6.88
CA ASP A 65 -12.88 10.74 6.73
C ASP A 65 -12.95 10.28 5.27
N PHE A 66 -12.33 9.14 4.97
CA PHE A 66 -12.19 8.65 3.61
C PHE A 66 -13.38 7.77 3.21
N VAL A 67 -13.64 7.70 1.90
CA VAL A 67 -14.73 6.89 1.34
C VAL A 67 -14.38 5.40 1.45
N ILE A 68 -15.32 4.60 1.97
CA ILE A 68 -15.24 3.13 2.00
C ILE A 68 -16.25 2.46 1.08
N CYS A 69 -17.35 3.13 0.74
CA CYS A 69 -18.27 2.73 -0.31
C CYS A 69 -18.64 3.95 -1.15
N ARG A 70 -18.44 3.85 -2.45
CA ARG A 70 -18.68 4.93 -3.42
C ARG A 70 -20.16 5.01 -3.78
N GLY A 71 -20.54 6.11 -4.45
CA GLY A 71 -21.94 6.32 -4.87
C GLY A 71 -22.42 5.47 -6.03
N ASP A 72 -21.50 4.85 -6.76
CA ASP A 72 -21.78 3.82 -7.74
C ASP A 72 -21.85 2.42 -7.12
N GLY A 73 -21.81 2.30 -5.79
CA GLY A 73 -21.87 1.04 -5.06
C GLY A 73 -20.54 0.28 -4.97
N LEU A 74 -19.47 0.78 -5.61
CA LEU A 74 -18.17 0.14 -5.54
C LEU A 74 -17.52 0.33 -4.16
N ILE A 75 -17.02 -0.77 -3.60
CA ILE A 75 -16.25 -0.76 -2.36
C ILE A 75 -14.86 -0.16 -2.63
N ALA A 76 -14.45 0.77 -1.78
CA ALA A 76 -13.15 1.39 -1.93
C ALA A 76 -12.04 0.39 -1.56
N TYR A 77 -10.90 0.49 -2.26
CA TYR A 77 -9.72 -0.34 -2.06
C TYR A 77 -9.35 -0.53 -0.57
N GLN A 78 -9.42 0.54 0.22
CA GLN A 78 -9.04 0.49 1.63
C GLN A 78 -9.90 -0.49 2.44
N LEU A 79 -11.22 -0.55 2.19
CA LEU A 79 -12.10 -1.49 2.87
C LEU A 79 -12.00 -2.89 2.28
N ALA A 80 -11.97 -2.99 0.94
CA ALA A 80 -11.91 -4.28 0.25
C ALA A 80 -10.71 -5.12 0.71
N VAL A 81 -9.50 -4.53 0.68
CA VAL A 81 -8.28 -5.23 1.10
C VAL A 81 -8.35 -5.71 2.55
N VAL A 82 -8.79 -4.84 3.46
CA VAL A 82 -8.83 -5.20 4.90
C VAL A 82 -9.79 -6.36 5.15
N VAL A 83 -10.96 -6.36 4.50
CA VAL A 83 -11.94 -7.45 4.66
C VAL A 83 -11.41 -8.76 4.07
N ASP A 84 -10.79 -8.71 2.89
CA ASP A 84 -10.25 -9.90 2.22
C ASP A 84 -9.06 -10.47 2.98
N ASP A 85 -8.13 -9.62 3.44
CA ASP A 85 -6.98 -10.04 4.24
C ASP A 85 -7.42 -10.70 5.56
N LEU A 86 -8.44 -10.14 6.23
CA LEU A 86 -9.02 -10.73 7.44
C LEU A 86 -9.66 -12.10 7.15
N ALA A 87 -10.43 -12.20 6.07
CA ALA A 87 -11.06 -13.46 5.68
C ALA A 87 -10.04 -14.54 5.32
N ALA A 88 -8.91 -14.15 4.71
CA ALA A 88 -7.81 -15.03 4.35
C ALA A 88 -6.83 -15.32 5.51
N GLY A 89 -6.95 -14.62 6.65
CA GLY A 89 -6.06 -14.78 7.79
C GLY A 89 -4.63 -14.31 7.53
N ILE A 90 -4.46 -13.23 6.75
CA ILE A 90 -3.14 -12.67 6.43
C ILE A 90 -2.48 -12.11 7.69
N THR A 91 -1.26 -12.57 7.97
CA THR A 91 -0.48 -12.14 9.15
C THR A 91 0.61 -11.12 8.83
N GLU A 92 1.08 -11.08 7.58
CA GLU A 92 2.10 -10.14 7.09
C GLU A 92 1.77 -9.71 5.67
N VAL A 93 1.79 -8.40 5.42
CA VAL A 93 1.55 -7.80 4.11
C VAL A 93 2.88 -7.30 3.56
N VAL A 94 3.35 -7.96 2.50
CA VAL A 94 4.56 -7.57 1.74
C VAL A 94 4.15 -6.95 0.41
N ARG A 95 4.41 -5.65 0.22
CA ARG A 95 4.01 -4.89 -0.99
C ARG A 95 4.95 -3.72 -1.28
N GLY A 96 4.74 -2.99 -2.38
CA GLY A 96 5.59 -1.84 -2.73
C GLY A 96 5.37 -0.61 -1.82
N ALA A 97 6.44 0.17 -1.61
CA ALA A 97 6.44 1.36 -0.76
C ALA A 97 5.53 2.51 -1.23
N ASP A 98 5.02 2.46 -2.46
CA ASP A 98 3.98 3.36 -2.94
C ASP A 98 2.65 3.21 -2.19
N LEU A 99 2.46 2.11 -1.47
CA LEU A 99 1.28 1.85 -0.66
C LEU A 99 1.51 2.08 0.84
N LEU A 100 2.70 2.57 1.25
CA LEU A 100 3.05 2.76 2.66
C LEU A 100 2.03 3.62 3.40
N ASP A 101 1.63 4.76 2.82
CA ASP A 101 0.66 5.68 3.44
C ASP A 101 -0.78 5.12 3.46
N SER A 102 -1.09 4.13 2.63
CA SER A 102 -2.38 3.42 2.71
C SER A 102 -2.48 2.55 3.95
N SER A 103 -1.36 2.10 4.51
CA SER A 103 -1.34 1.25 5.70
C SER A 103 -1.94 1.94 6.91
N ALA A 104 -1.80 3.27 7.06
CA ALA A 104 -2.44 4.01 8.14
C ALA A 104 -3.98 3.95 8.06
N ARG A 105 -4.55 4.13 6.86
CA ARG A 105 -6.00 4.01 6.63
C ARG A 105 -6.50 2.60 6.87
N GLN A 106 -5.76 1.60 6.40
CA GLN A 106 -6.11 0.19 6.56
C GLN A 106 -6.01 -0.22 8.03
N GLN A 107 -4.99 0.23 8.75
CA GLN A 107 -4.83 -0.02 10.16
C GLN A 107 -6.00 0.54 10.99
N ALA A 108 -6.48 1.74 10.68
CA ALA A 108 -7.67 2.30 11.33
C ALA A 108 -8.91 1.41 11.09
N LEU A 109 -9.04 0.82 9.90
CA LEU A 109 -10.13 -0.11 9.57
C LEU A 109 -10.02 -1.44 10.33
N TYR A 110 -8.83 -2.06 10.38
CA TYR A 110 -8.57 -3.26 11.18
C TYR A 110 -9.03 -3.07 12.63
N ARG A 111 -8.59 -1.97 13.25
CA ARG A 111 -8.96 -1.60 14.64
C ARG A 111 -10.46 -1.40 14.80
N ALA A 112 -11.11 -0.72 13.85
CA ALA A 112 -12.56 -0.51 13.89
C ALA A 112 -13.37 -1.79 13.71
N LEU A 113 -12.79 -2.82 13.10
CA LEU A 113 -13.36 -4.17 12.98
C LEU A 113 -13.02 -5.06 14.18
N GLY A 114 -12.29 -4.55 15.17
CA GLY A 114 -11.89 -5.30 16.36
C GLY A 114 -10.82 -6.36 16.06
N ALA A 115 -10.04 -6.18 14.99
CA ALA A 115 -9.01 -7.11 14.57
C ALA A 115 -7.60 -6.51 14.72
N GLU A 116 -6.63 -7.39 14.93
CA GLU A 116 -5.21 -7.02 14.93
C GLU A 116 -4.74 -6.78 13.48
N PRO A 117 -4.10 -5.65 13.17
CA PRO A 117 -3.49 -5.42 11.87
C PRO A 117 -2.34 -6.41 11.59
N PRO A 118 -2.06 -6.74 10.33
CA PRO A 118 -0.92 -7.57 9.96
C PRO A 118 0.39 -6.83 10.19
N GLN A 119 1.49 -7.56 10.14
CA GLN A 119 2.82 -6.97 10.03
C GLN A 119 2.98 -6.29 8.66
N TRP A 120 3.57 -5.09 8.64
CA TRP A 120 3.75 -4.32 7.41
C TRP A 120 5.18 -4.44 6.89
N VAL A 121 5.32 -4.77 5.61
CA VAL A 121 6.60 -4.78 4.90
C VAL A 121 6.43 -4.07 3.56
N HIS A 122 7.06 -2.90 3.44
CA HIS A 122 7.03 -2.13 2.21
C HIS A 122 8.38 -2.22 1.48
N LEU A 123 8.41 -2.94 0.36
CA LEU A 123 9.57 -3.11 -0.48
C LEU A 123 9.88 -1.83 -1.27
N PRO A 124 11.16 -1.48 -1.45
CA PRO A 124 11.58 -0.33 -2.23
C PRO A 124 11.08 -0.41 -3.68
N LEU A 125 10.89 0.76 -4.29
CA LEU A 125 10.40 0.85 -5.66
C LEU A 125 11.54 0.68 -6.67
N VAL A 126 11.23 0.03 -7.78
CA VAL A 126 12.12 0.04 -8.95
C VAL A 126 11.90 1.32 -9.74
N VAL A 127 12.98 2.07 -9.96
CA VAL A 127 12.98 3.32 -10.71
C VAL A 127 13.83 3.21 -11.98
N ASP A 128 13.58 4.09 -12.93
CA ASP A 128 14.46 4.32 -14.07
C ASP A 128 15.63 5.26 -13.73
N ARG A 129 16.51 5.51 -14.71
CA ARG A 129 17.69 6.40 -14.57
C ARG A 129 17.37 7.85 -14.24
N SER A 130 16.13 8.28 -14.44
CA SER A 130 15.65 9.61 -14.05
C SER A 130 15.09 9.63 -12.62
N GLY A 131 15.05 8.49 -11.95
CA GLY A 131 14.40 8.30 -10.65
C GLY A 131 12.88 8.15 -10.74
N ALA A 132 12.31 8.06 -11.94
CA ALA A 132 10.87 7.88 -12.10
C ALA A 132 10.48 6.42 -11.85
N LYS A 133 9.36 6.21 -11.15
CA LYS A 133 8.82 4.88 -10.89
C LYS A 133 8.52 4.17 -12.21
N LEU A 134 9.03 2.96 -12.37
CA LEU A 134 8.66 2.11 -13.50
C LEU A 134 7.16 1.83 -13.46
N SER A 135 6.45 2.16 -14.54
CA SER A 135 5.00 2.01 -14.64
C SER A 135 4.62 1.41 -15.97
N LYS A 136 3.58 0.56 -15.99
CA LYS A 136 3.03 -0.01 -17.22
C LYS A 136 2.59 1.09 -18.21
N SER A 137 2.10 2.23 -17.71
CA SER A 137 1.72 3.39 -18.52
C SER A 137 2.90 4.15 -19.11
N GLY A 138 4.09 4.06 -18.50
CA GLY A 138 5.33 4.67 -18.98
C GLY A 138 6.05 3.85 -20.04
N GLY A 139 5.44 2.77 -20.56
CA GLY A 139 6.07 1.89 -21.55
C GLY A 139 7.21 1.04 -20.96
N SER A 140 7.28 0.87 -19.63
CA SER A 140 8.30 0.04 -19.01
C SER A 140 8.20 -1.40 -19.51
N ASP A 141 9.34 -1.97 -19.92
CA ASP A 141 9.41 -3.31 -20.50
C ASP A 141 8.72 -4.35 -19.60
N PRO A 142 7.79 -5.16 -20.16
CA PRO A 142 7.24 -6.28 -19.44
C PRO A 142 8.35 -7.21 -18.95
N VAL A 143 8.09 -7.97 -17.89
CA VAL A 143 9.01 -8.95 -17.31
C VAL A 143 9.52 -9.97 -18.36
N SER A 144 8.84 -10.08 -19.51
CA SER A 144 9.11 -11.05 -20.58
C SER A 144 10.32 -10.77 -21.47
N THR A 145 11.01 -9.62 -21.36
CA THR A 145 12.15 -9.33 -22.26
C THR A 145 13.44 -10.07 -21.86
N ARG A 146 13.51 -10.62 -20.65
CA ARG A 146 14.66 -11.38 -20.13
C ARG A 146 14.23 -12.79 -19.69
N SER A 147 15.18 -13.71 -19.59
CA SER A 147 14.89 -15.03 -18.99
C SER A 147 14.48 -14.87 -17.52
N PRO A 148 13.56 -15.69 -17.00
CA PRO A 148 13.15 -15.63 -15.59
C PRO A 148 14.33 -15.74 -14.61
N ALA A 149 15.32 -16.57 -14.91
CA ALA A 149 16.52 -16.73 -14.08
C ALA A 149 17.37 -15.45 -14.05
N THR A 150 17.56 -14.78 -15.20
CA THR A 150 18.28 -13.51 -15.25
C THR A 150 17.52 -12.42 -14.48
N THR A 151 16.20 -12.32 -14.66
CA THR A 151 15.37 -11.36 -13.94
C THR A 151 15.41 -11.58 -12.43
N LEU A 152 15.24 -12.83 -11.97
CA LEU A 152 15.28 -13.15 -10.55
C LEU A 152 16.63 -12.82 -9.93
N ARG A 153 17.74 -13.18 -10.61
CA ARG A 153 19.09 -12.83 -10.14
C ARG A 153 19.25 -11.32 -9.97
N LEU A 154 18.78 -10.53 -10.92
CA LEU A 154 18.89 -9.07 -10.85
C LEU A 154 18.07 -8.49 -9.70
N LEU A 155 16.83 -8.95 -9.53
CA LEU A 155 15.98 -8.51 -8.43
C LEU A 155 16.54 -8.92 -7.07
N LEU A 156 17.04 -10.15 -6.92
CA LEU A 156 17.71 -10.60 -5.70
C LEU A 156 18.93 -9.75 -5.40
N THR A 157 19.80 -9.50 -6.37
CA THR A 157 20.95 -8.61 -6.21
C THR A 157 20.52 -7.21 -5.76
N ALA A 158 19.51 -6.64 -6.43
CA ALA A 158 19.03 -5.30 -6.11
C ALA A 158 18.33 -5.21 -4.74
N LEU A 159 17.71 -6.30 -4.29
CA LEU A 159 17.17 -6.44 -2.94
C LEU A 159 18.23 -6.73 -1.87
N GLY A 160 19.53 -6.73 -2.24
CA GLY A 160 20.63 -6.92 -1.31
C GLY A 160 21.09 -8.37 -1.13
N HIS A 161 20.59 -9.30 -1.95
CA HIS A 161 20.88 -10.74 -1.92
C HIS A 161 21.54 -11.21 -3.23
N PRO A 162 22.78 -10.81 -3.55
CA PRO A 162 23.46 -11.28 -4.76
C PRO A 162 23.70 -12.80 -4.71
N PRO A 163 23.07 -13.61 -5.60
CA PRO A 163 23.22 -15.06 -5.58
C PRO A 163 24.61 -15.49 -6.10
N PRO A 164 25.17 -16.62 -5.65
CA PRO A 164 26.44 -17.13 -6.16
C PRO A 164 26.37 -17.42 -7.67
N SER A 165 27.51 -17.30 -8.37
CA SER A 165 27.61 -17.57 -9.81
C SER A 165 27.28 -19.02 -10.19
N ALA A 166 27.37 -19.95 -9.23
CA ALA A 166 26.98 -21.34 -9.39
C ALA A 166 25.46 -21.55 -9.53
N ALA A 167 24.62 -20.65 -8.99
CA ALA A 167 23.16 -20.72 -9.09
C ALA A 167 22.69 -20.24 -10.48
N ARG A 168 22.78 -21.12 -11.50
CA ARG A 168 22.51 -20.74 -12.89
C ARG A 168 21.06 -20.95 -13.33
N SER A 169 20.35 -21.90 -12.72
CA SER A 169 18.94 -22.19 -13.04
C SER A 169 17.99 -21.38 -12.15
N LEU A 170 16.73 -21.26 -12.59
CA LEU A 170 15.67 -20.63 -11.81
C LEU A 170 15.48 -21.35 -10.46
N ASP A 171 15.47 -22.68 -10.46
CA ASP A 171 15.31 -23.49 -9.24
C ASP A 171 16.48 -23.30 -8.27
N ALA A 172 17.71 -23.25 -8.78
CA ALA A 172 18.89 -23.02 -7.94
C ALA A 172 18.88 -21.61 -7.33
N LEU A 173 18.42 -20.61 -8.08
CA LEU A 173 18.24 -19.24 -7.58
C LEU A 173 17.17 -19.18 -6.48
N TRP A 174 16.02 -19.84 -6.68
CA TRP A 174 14.97 -19.89 -5.66
C TRP A 174 15.41 -20.64 -4.41
N ALA A 175 16.03 -21.81 -4.57
CA ALA A 175 16.56 -22.58 -3.43
C ALA A 175 17.58 -21.75 -2.63
N TRP A 176 18.47 -21.04 -3.32
CA TRP A 176 19.41 -20.15 -2.67
C TRP A 176 18.71 -18.96 -1.99
N ALA A 177 17.76 -18.30 -2.67
CA ALA A 177 17.04 -17.15 -2.12
C ALA A 177 16.27 -17.51 -0.85
N ILE A 178 15.53 -18.62 -0.85
CA ILE A 178 14.78 -19.10 0.31
C ILE A 178 15.72 -19.37 1.50
N ALA A 179 16.88 -19.99 1.24
CA ALA A 179 17.85 -20.31 2.29
C ALA A 179 18.64 -19.09 2.82
N ASN A 180 18.68 -17.98 2.08
CA ASN A 180 19.55 -16.84 2.39
C ASN A 180 18.77 -15.51 2.53
N TRP A 181 17.44 -15.57 2.51
CA TRP A 181 16.60 -14.38 2.63
C TRP A 181 16.74 -13.78 4.03
N ASP A 182 17.01 -12.48 4.05
CA ASP A 182 17.07 -11.67 5.25
C ASP A 182 16.53 -10.29 4.93
N LEU A 183 15.43 -9.93 5.58
CA LEU A 183 14.74 -8.67 5.38
C LEU A 183 15.61 -7.47 5.76
N ALA A 184 16.53 -7.62 6.71
CA ALA A 184 17.42 -6.53 7.14
C ALA A 184 18.40 -6.09 6.04
N ARG A 185 18.60 -6.92 5.01
CA ARG A 185 19.45 -6.60 3.85
C ARG A 185 18.71 -5.84 2.75
N VAL A 186 17.38 -5.80 2.79
CA VAL A 186 16.58 -5.12 1.78
C VAL A 186 16.80 -3.60 1.88
N PRO A 187 17.13 -2.91 0.78
CA PRO A 187 17.32 -1.48 0.82
C PRO A 187 16.02 -0.75 1.17
N ARG A 188 16.15 0.46 1.73
CA ARG A 188 14.99 1.31 2.04
C ARG A 188 14.65 2.24 0.89
N GLU A 189 15.65 2.66 0.15
CA GLU A 189 15.52 3.62 -0.94
C GLU A 189 15.15 2.92 -2.25
N PRO A 190 14.45 3.62 -3.16
CA PRO A 190 14.25 3.14 -4.51
C PRO A 190 15.58 2.77 -5.19
N PHE A 191 15.53 1.78 -6.06
CA PHE A 191 16.72 1.28 -6.74
C PHE A 191 16.49 1.13 -8.25
N GLU A 192 17.57 1.26 -9.00
CA GLU A 192 17.61 0.95 -10.43
C GLU A 192 17.99 -0.52 -10.64
N VAL A 193 17.51 -1.11 -11.73
CA VAL A 193 17.95 -2.44 -12.17
C VAL A 193 18.70 -2.28 -13.48
N GLU A 194 20.00 -2.54 -13.47
CA GLU A 194 20.89 -2.33 -14.63
C GLU A 194 20.38 -2.99 -15.93
N GLY A 195 20.59 -2.26 -17.02
CA GLY A 195 20.11 -2.57 -18.37
C GLY A 195 18.64 -2.18 -18.62
N ARG A 196 18.11 -1.29 -17.78
CA ARG A 196 16.95 -0.43 -18.07
C ARG A 196 17.39 1.03 -18.12
#